data_AF-F9Y698-F1
#
_entry.id   AF-F9Y698-F1
#
_cell.length_a   1.000
_cell.length_b   1.000
_cell.length_c   1.000
_cell.angle_alpha   90.00
_cell.angle_beta   90.00
_cell.angle_gamma   90.00
#
_symmetry.space_group_name_H-M   'P 1'
#
loop_
_entity.id
_entity.type
_entity.pdbx_description
1 polymer ?
#
loop_
_entity_poly.entity_id
_entity_poly.type
_entity_poly.pdbx_seq_one_letter_code
_entity_poly.pdbx_strand_id
1 'polypeptide(L)'
;MTKTLYIAGPEVFYPDAKAVLARKREMAADYGFDVIGPGLGFGTLPADKREAGIAIARINEQVMQRAQVMIANMTPFRGVSIDPGTAFEVGFFCALERPVFAYTNDPRDFGPRTADEWYKGEVAMDDTGHMRATVDGQSVEAHGFADNLMLDGGILSRGGKVLRPAGDVLLPTSDLTVYEEALRAARDALNA
;
A
#
# COMPACT_ATOMS: atom_id res chain seq x y z
N MET A 1 -22.19 -2.81 13.57
CA MET A 1 -21.19 -3.86 13.88
C MET A 1 -19.84 -3.33 13.47
N THR A 2 -18.81 -3.51 14.30
CA THR A 2 -17.41 -3.14 14.01
C THR A 2 -16.93 -3.93 12.78
N LYS A 3 -16.27 -3.27 11.83
CA LYS A 3 -15.75 -3.92 10.61
C LYS A 3 -14.30 -4.36 10.83
N THR A 4 -13.94 -5.53 10.33
CA THR A 4 -12.56 -6.02 10.39
C THR A 4 -11.70 -5.34 9.32
N LEU A 5 -10.60 -4.72 9.75
CA LEU A 5 -9.68 -3.95 8.92
C LEU A 5 -8.33 -4.67 8.80
N TYR A 6 -7.89 -4.91 7.57
CA TYR A 6 -6.52 -5.34 7.29
C TYR A 6 -5.64 -4.10 7.05
N ILE A 7 -4.57 -3.94 7.82
CA ILE A 7 -3.55 -2.92 7.53
C ILE A 7 -2.38 -3.58 6.80
N ALA A 8 -2.11 -3.09 5.60
CA ALA A 8 -1.05 -3.59 4.71
C ALA A 8 0.03 -2.52 4.55
N GLY A 9 1.29 -2.94 4.48
CA GLY A 9 2.40 -2.00 4.33
C GLY A 9 3.76 -2.52 4.84
N PRO A 10 4.82 -1.74 4.57
CA PRO A 10 6.20 -2.11 4.93
C PRO A 10 6.54 -1.89 6.40
N GLU A 11 5.60 -1.49 7.27
CA GLU A 11 5.86 -1.13 8.67
C GLU A 11 6.47 -2.30 9.46
N VAL A 12 6.19 -3.55 9.08
CA VAL A 12 6.80 -4.75 9.68
C VAL A 12 8.33 -4.78 9.53
N PHE A 13 8.89 -4.01 8.59
CA PHE A 13 10.32 -3.89 8.34
C PHE A 13 10.97 -2.66 8.99
N TYR A 14 10.18 -1.79 9.63
CA TYR A 14 10.70 -0.60 10.29
C TYR A 14 11.41 -0.95 11.60
N PRO A 15 12.43 -0.16 12.02
CA PRO A 15 13.14 -0.40 13.27
C PRO A 15 12.21 -0.38 14.50
N ASP A 16 11.12 0.39 14.42
CA ASP A 16 10.10 0.58 15.45
C ASP A 16 8.75 -0.06 15.06
N ALA A 17 8.76 -1.11 14.22
CA ALA A 17 7.56 -1.79 13.69
C ALA A 17 6.46 -2.01 14.72
N LYS A 18 6.80 -2.50 15.92
CA LYS A 18 5.82 -2.76 16.99
C LYS A 18 5.10 -1.48 17.44
N ALA A 19 5.80 -0.37 17.57
CA ALA A 19 5.25 0.90 18.04
C ALA A 19 4.36 1.53 16.96
N VAL A 20 4.83 1.60 15.71
CA VAL A 20 4.03 2.12 14.58
C VAL A 20 2.76 1.30 14.38
N LEU A 21 2.84 -0.03 14.37
CA LEU A 21 1.67 -0.88 14.20
C LEU A 21 0.70 -0.76 15.39
N ALA A 22 1.19 -0.64 16.62
CA ALA A 22 0.34 -0.39 17.78
C ALA A 22 -0.41 0.94 17.65
N ARG A 23 0.29 2.01 17.28
CA ARG A 23 -0.31 3.33 17.10
C ARG A 23 -1.38 3.33 16.01
N LYS A 24 -1.12 2.67 14.88
CA LYS A 24 -2.10 2.52 13.80
C LYS A 24 -3.35 1.77 14.24
N ARG A 25 -3.19 0.71 15.03
CA ARG A 25 -4.32 -0.04 15.57
C ARG A 25 -5.18 0.80 16.52
N GLU A 26 -4.54 1.56 17.40
CA GLU A 26 -5.25 2.50 18.29
C GLU A 26 -6.06 3.51 17.47
N MET A 27 -5.43 4.15 16.48
CA MET A 27 -6.12 5.08 15.58
C MET A 27 -7.27 4.41 14.83
N ALA A 28 -7.06 3.22 14.28
CA ALA A 28 -8.13 2.51 13.58
C ALA A 28 -9.33 2.17 14.48
N ALA A 29 -9.07 1.82 15.75
CA ALA A 29 -10.11 1.58 16.73
C ALA A 29 -10.94 2.85 17.00
N ASP A 30 -10.30 4.03 17.07
CA ASP A 30 -10.99 5.32 17.21
C ASP A 30 -11.95 5.62 16.02
N TYR A 31 -11.70 5.02 14.86
CA TYR A 31 -12.55 5.10 13.67
C TYR A 31 -13.58 3.96 13.54
N GLY A 32 -13.68 3.07 14.55
CA GLY A 32 -14.66 2.00 14.59
C GLY A 32 -14.27 0.73 13.83
N PHE A 33 -12.97 0.51 13.62
CA PHE A 33 -12.43 -0.69 12.99
C PHE A 33 -11.79 -1.64 14.01
N ASP A 34 -11.93 -2.95 13.76
CA ASP A 34 -11.19 -3.99 14.47
C ASP A 34 -10.04 -4.45 13.58
N VAL A 35 -8.80 -4.10 13.95
CA VAL A 35 -7.64 -4.40 13.11
C VAL A 35 -7.24 -5.87 13.26
N ILE A 36 -7.19 -6.56 12.12
CA ILE A 36 -6.63 -7.90 11.98
C ILE A 36 -5.49 -7.88 10.97
N GLY A 37 -4.53 -8.81 11.07
CA GLY A 37 -3.45 -8.91 10.09
C GLY A 37 -2.03 -8.88 10.67
N PRO A 38 -1.04 -8.49 9.85
CA PRO A 38 0.37 -8.59 10.18
C PRO A 38 0.75 -7.89 11.49
N GLY A 39 1.70 -8.46 12.22
CA GLY A 39 2.20 -7.89 13.47
C GLY A 39 1.35 -8.16 14.72
N LEU A 40 0.27 -8.93 14.60
CA LEU A 40 -0.50 -9.46 15.74
C LEU A 40 -0.04 -10.84 16.22
N GLY A 41 1.01 -11.38 15.59
CA GLY A 41 1.63 -12.68 15.92
C GLY A 41 1.11 -13.80 15.03
N PHE A 42 2.03 -14.67 14.59
CA PHE A 42 1.74 -15.80 13.70
C PHE A 42 1.57 -17.14 14.45
N GLY A 43 1.53 -17.10 15.79
CA GLY A 43 1.59 -18.30 16.62
C GLY A 43 2.94 -19.03 16.49
N THR A 44 2.93 -20.35 16.66
CA THR A 44 4.13 -21.19 16.51
C THR A 44 4.41 -21.43 15.03
N LEU A 45 5.57 -20.99 14.57
CA LEU A 45 6.05 -21.21 13.21
C LEU A 45 6.99 -22.42 13.12
N PRO A 46 7.11 -23.05 11.94
CA PRO A 46 8.16 -24.03 11.66
C PRO A 46 9.56 -23.50 11.99
N ALA A 47 10.46 -24.39 12.41
CA ALA A 47 11.86 -24.01 12.68
C ALA A 47 12.64 -23.72 11.39
N ASP A 48 12.30 -24.40 10.29
CA ASP A 48 12.89 -24.11 8.99
C ASP A 48 12.40 -22.76 8.45
N LYS A 49 13.33 -21.93 7.98
CA LYS A 49 13.03 -20.56 7.55
C LYS A 49 12.17 -20.50 6.30
N ARG A 50 12.35 -21.45 5.37
CA ARG A 50 11.58 -21.49 4.13
C ARG A 50 10.14 -21.93 4.42
N GLU A 51 9.98 -22.97 5.24
CA GLU A 51 8.66 -23.42 5.70
C GLU A 51 7.95 -22.34 6.52
N ALA A 52 8.68 -21.62 7.39
CA ALA A 52 8.13 -20.49 8.13
C ALA A 52 7.63 -19.37 7.20
N GLY A 53 8.38 -19.03 6.15
CA GLY A 53 7.94 -18.06 5.15
C GLY A 53 6.65 -18.47 4.43
N ILE A 54 6.56 -19.74 4.02
CA ILE A 54 5.34 -20.30 3.41
C ILE A 54 4.16 -20.27 4.40
N ALA A 55 4.40 -20.61 5.65
CA ALA A 55 3.39 -20.57 6.70
C ALA A 55 2.86 -19.14 6.93
N ILE A 56 3.76 -18.15 7.03
CA ILE A 56 3.39 -16.74 7.20
C ILE A 56 2.53 -16.25 6.02
N ALA A 57 2.92 -16.54 4.78
CA ALA A 57 2.15 -16.16 3.60
C ALA A 57 0.72 -16.73 3.65
N ARG A 58 0.58 -18.03 3.95
CA ARG A 58 -0.73 -18.68 4.11
C ARG A 58 -1.56 -18.09 5.24
N ILE A 59 -0.93 -17.75 6.38
CA ILE A 59 -1.63 -17.11 7.50
C ILE A 59 -2.15 -15.73 7.06
N ASN A 60 -1.33 -14.92 6.40
CA ASN A 60 -1.74 -13.61 5.89
C ASN A 60 -2.91 -13.74 4.91
N GLU A 61 -2.86 -14.65 3.94
CA GLU A 61 -3.99 -14.92 3.03
C GLU A 61 -5.28 -15.29 3.78
N GLN A 62 -5.20 -16.16 4.79
CA GLN A 62 -6.37 -16.52 5.60
C GLN A 62 -6.93 -15.34 6.39
N VAL A 63 -6.07 -14.43 6.87
CA VAL A 63 -6.51 -13.22 7.57
C VAL A 63 -7.13 -12.24 6.58
N MET A 64 -6.53 -12.04 5.40
CA MET A 64 -7.11 -11.24 4.32
C MET A 64 -8.49 -11.76 3.92
N GLN A 65 -8.68 -13.08 3.80
CA GLN A 65 -9.98 -13.71 3.52
C GLN A 65 -11.06 -13.38 4.57
N ARG A 66 -10.70 -13.03 5.80
CA ARG A 66 -11.65 -12.67 6.87
C ARG A 66 -11.86 -11.16 7.03
N ALA A 67 -10.95 -10.34 6.52
CA ALA A 67 -11.02 -8.89 6.61
C ALA A 67 -12.06 -8.29 5.65
N GLN A 68 -12.83 -7.32 6.12
CA GLN A 68 -13.89 -6.69 5.33
C GLN A 68 -13.41 -5.47 4.54
N VAL A 69 -12.33 -4.84 4.97
CA VAL A 69 -11.73 -3.64 4.35
C VAL A 69 -10.21 -3.68 4.53
N MET A 70 -9.48 -3.06 3.62
CA MET A 70 -8.04 -2.84 3.73
C MET A 70 -7.70 -1.35 3.81
N ILE A 71 -6.68 -1.01 4.60
CA ILE A 71 -5.88 0.20 4.41
C ILE A 71 -4.45 -0.19 4.02
N ALA A 72 -4.02 0.20 2.81
CA ALA A 72 -2.71 -0.12 2.26
C ALA A 72 -1.76 1.10 2.27
N ASN A 73 -0.57 0.92 2.82
CA ASN A 73 0.54 1.87 2.69
C ASN A 73 1.28 1.64 1.37
N MET A 74 1.05 2.51 0.40
CA MET A 74 1.70 2.55 -0.91
C MET A 74 2.95 3.42 -0.95
N THR A 75 3.47 3.87 0.20
CA THR A 75 4.72 4.63 0.26
C THR A 75 5.86 3.80 -0.37
N PRO A 76 6.68 4.37 -1.26
CA PRO A 76 7.77 3.65 -1.90
C PRO A 76 8.69 2.97 -0.88
N PHE A 77 9.01 1.69 -1.11
CA PHE A 77 9.81 0.89 -0.18
C PHE A 77 10.92 0.14 -0.93
N ARG A 78 12.17 0.50 -0.64
CA ARG A 78 13.37 -0.05 -1.30
C ARG A 78 13.36 0.11 -2.83
N GLY A 79 12.71 1.17 -3.32
CA GLY A 79 12.59 1.48 -4.74
C GLY A 79 11.59 2.62 -4.97
N VAL A 80 11.16 2.78 -6.22
CA VAL A 80 10.21 3.83 -6.64
C VAL A 80 8.75 3.41 -6.52
N SER A 81 8.49 2.17 -6.12
CA SER A 81 7.16 1.57 -6.01
C SER A 81 6.94 1.05 -4.59
N ILE A 82 5.68 0.80 -4.25
CA ILE A 82 5.20 0.11 -3.05
C ILE A 82 6.00 -1.16 -2.75
N ASP A 83 5.98 -1.57 -1.48
CA ASP A 83 6.40 -2.92 -1.09
C ASP A 83 5.69 -4.02 -1.93
N PRO A 84 6.44 -4.96 -2.55
CA PRO A 84 5.83 -6.04 -3.35
C PRO A 84 4.86 -6.94 -2.56
N GLY A 85 5.08 -7.12 -1.26
CA GLY A 85 4.14 -7.87 -0.40
C GLY A 85 2.79 -7.16 -0.30
N THR A 86 2.83 -5.86 -0.02
CA THR A 86 1.65 -4.99 0.02
C THR A 86 0.94 -4.92 -1.35
N ALA A 87 1.68 -4.90 -2.46
CA ALA A 87 1.11 -4.96 -3.81
C ALA A 87 0.31 -6.26 -4.05
N PHE A 88 0.86 -7.41 -3.61
CA PHE A 88 0.15 -8.70 -3.66
C PHE A 88 -1.14 -8.65 -2.83
N GLU A 89 -1.08 -8.09 -1.62
CA GLU A 89 -2.23 -7.97 -0.71
C GLU A 89 -3.34 -7.07 -1.30
N VAL A 90 -2.98 -5.95 -1.92
CA VAL A 90 -3.92 -5.08 -2.67
C VAL A 90 -4.58 -5.87 -3.80
N GLY A 91 -3.79 -6.58 -4.62
CA GLY A 91 -4.31 -7.43 -5.69
C GLY A 91 -5.26 -8.51 -5.19
N PHE A 92 -4.96 -9.12 -4.04
CA PHE A 92 -5.80 -10.12 -3.38
C PHE A 92 -7.15 -9.54 -2.95
N PHE A 93 -7.16 -8.33 -2.37
CA PHE A 93 -8.41 -7.65 -2.00
C PHE A 93 -9.24 -7.23 -3.22
N CYS A 94 -8.59 -6.74 -4.28
CA CYS A 94 -9.24 -6.43 -5.55
C CYS A 94 -9.92 -7.69 -6.12
N ALA A 95 -9.24 -8.85 -6.11
CA ALA A 95 -9.81 -10.10 -6.59
C ALA A 95 -11.00 -10.60 -5.74
N LEU A 96 -11.05 -10.23 -4.45
CA LEU A 96 -12.17 -10.51 -3.56
C LEU A 96 -13.32 -9.49 -3.67
N GLU A 97 -13.20 -8.48 -4.55
CA GLU A 97 -14.15 -7.37 -4.67
C GLU A 97 -14.39 -6.65 -3.33
N ARG A 98 -13.32 -6.51 -2.54
CA ARG A 98 -13.36 -5.85 -1.23
C ARG A 98 -12.83 -4.42 -1.33
N PRO A 99 -13.38 -3.49 -0.53
CA PRO A 99 -12.94 -2.11 -0.54
C PRO A 99 -11.51 -2.01 -0.02
N VAL A 100 -10.68 -1.30 -0.79
CA VAL A 100 -9.32 -0.92 -0.43
C VAL A 100 -9.27 0.59 -0.33
N PHE A 101 -8.74 1.09 0.76
CA PHE A 101 -8.31 2.48 0.88
C PHE A 101 -6.79 2.45 0.97
N ALA A 102 -6.12 3.37 0.34
CA ALA A 102 -4.68 3.41 0.32
C ALA A 102 -4.18 4.81 0.54
N TYR A 103 -2.94 4.89 0.96
CA TYR A 103 -2.25 6.14 1.10
C TYR A 103 -0.77 5.97 0.76
N THR A 104 -0.12 7.05 0.38
CA THR A 104 1.33 7.14 0.30
C THR A 104 1.79 8.41 1.01
N ASN A 105 3.00 8.39 1.57
CA ASN A 105 3.65 9.57 2.11
C ASN A 105 4.41 10.37 1.03
N ASP A 106 4.52 9.83 -0.19
CA ASP A 106 5.12 10.50 -1.34
C ASP A 106 4.04 11.20 -2.19
N PRO A 107 4.10 12.52 -2.39
CA PRO A 107 3.09 13.24 -3.15
C PRO A 107 3.20 13.05 -4.67
N ARG A 108 4.34 12.58 -5.17
CA ARG A 108 4.64 12.56 -6.60
C ARG A 108 3.90 11.45 -7.33
N ASP A 109 3.68 11.69 -8.63
CA ASP A 109 3.23 10.67 -9.57
C ASP A 109 4.31 9.61 -9.82
N PHE A 110 3.88 8.38 -10.07
CA PHE A 110 4.73 7.22 -10.28
C PHE A 110 5.70 7.38 -11.46
N GLY A 111 5.22 7.94 -12.58
CA GLY A 111 6.02 8.14 -13.78
C GLY A 111 7.20 9.08 -13.58
N PRO A 112 6.95 10.34 -13.20
CA PRO A 112 8.01 11.29 -12.83
C PRO A 112 8.96 10.73 -11.76
N ARG A 113 8.44 10.07 -10.71
CA ARG A 113 9.28 9.45 -9.68
C ARG A 113 10.19 8.36 -10.25
N THR A 114 9.67 7.51 -11.13
CA THR A 114 10.45 6.47 -11.81
C THR A 114 11.49 7.06 -12.75
N ALA A 115 11.13 8.06 -13.55
CA ALA A 115 12.04 8.76 -14.45
C ALA A 115 13.23 9.38 -13.68
N ASP A 116 12.94 10.11 -12.59
CA ASP A 116 13.95 10.84 -11.84
C ASP A 116 14.81 9.91 -10.97
N GLU A 117 14.20 8.98 -10.22
CA GLU A 117 14.94 8.20 -9.23
C GLU A 117 15.53 6.92 -9.76
N TRP A 118 14.82 6.20 -10.65
CA TRP A 118 15.30 4.94 -11.20
C TRP A 118 16.18 5.19 -12.42
N TYR A 119 15.68 5.97 -13.37
CA TYR A 119 16.39 6.24 -14.63
C TYR A 119 17.28 7.48 -14.61
N LYS A 120 17.31 8.25 -13.51
CA LYS A 120 18.17 9.44 -13.37
C LYS A 120 17.95 10.51 -14.45
N GLY A 121 16.70 10.63 -14.91
CA GLY A 121 16.31 11.54 -15.98
C GLY A 121 16.60 11.03 -17.40
N GLU A 122 17.14 9.82 -17.56
CA GLU A 122 17.39 9.19 -18.86
C GLU A 122 16.12 8.59 -19.47
N VAL A 123 15.16 9.48 -19.77
CA VAL A 123 13.89 9.16 -20.41
C VAL A 123 13.61 10.12 -21.57
N ALA A 124 12.89 9.64 -22.58
CA ALA A 124 12.43 10.42 -23.72
C ALA A 124 11.03 9.95 -24.16
N MET A 125 10.30 10.83 -24.84
CA MET A 125 9.08 10.41 -25.55
C MET A 125 9.46 9.68 -26.83
N ASP A 126 8.86 8.53 -27.08
CA ASP A 126 8.97 7.83 -28.36
C ASP A 126 8.03 8.42 -29.42
N ASP A 127 8.16 7.94 -30.66
CA ASP A 127 7.35 8.40 -31.81
C ASP A 127 5.84 8.10 -31.65
N THR A 128 5.47 7.28 -30.66
CA THR A 128 4.08 6.94 -30.33
C THR A 128 3.53 7.76 -29.16
N GLY A 129 4.33 8.69 -28.60
CA GLY A 129 3.95 9.54 -27.48
C GLY A 129 4.07 8.88 -26.11
N HIS A 130 4.73 7.73 -26.01
CA HIS A 130 4.97 7.07 -24.72
C HIS A 130 6.35 7.44 -24.17
N MET A 131 6.40 7.71 -22.87
CA MET A 131 7.67 7.91 -22.18
C MET A 131 8.42 6.58 -22.07
N ARG A 132 9.68 6.56 -22.50
CA ARG A 132 10.57 5.40 -22.42
C ARG A 132 11.92 5.79 -21.85
N ALA A 133 12.53 4.88 -21.11
CA ALA A 133 13.91 5.03 -20.70
C ALA A 133 14.85 4.87 -21.89
N THR A 134 15.82 5.77 -22.02
CA THR A 134 16.78 5.77 -23.14
C THR A 134 17.85 4.67 -22.98
N VAL A 135 18.03 4.18 -21.76
CA VAL A 135 19.04 3.16 -21.43
C VAL A 135 18.63 1.74 -21.80
N ASP A 136 17.34 1.42 -21.78
CA ASP A 136 16.83 0.06 -22.00
C ASP A 136 15.54 -0.02 -22.86
N GLY A 137 14.96 1.13 -23.23
CA GLY A 137 13.75 1.21 -24.03
C GLY A 137 12.46 0.84 -23.29
N GLN A 138 12.51 0.56 -21.98
CA GLN A 138 11.33 0.22 -21.19
C GLN A 138 10.40 1.43 -21.05
N SER A 139 9.10 1.20 -21.15
CA SER A 139 8.09 2.24 -20.96
C SER A 139 7.97 2.66 -19.51
N VAL A 140 7.81 3.95 -19.28
CA VAL A 140 7.51 4.52 -17.96
C VAL A 140 6.04 4.95 -17.93
N GLU A 141 5.26 4.39 -17.01
CA GLU A 141 3.85 4.72 -16.85
C GLU A 141 3.66 6.16 -16.35
N ALA A 142 2.82 6.96 -17.01
CA ALA A 142 2.58 8.37 -16.65
C ALA A 142 1.08 8.69 -16.58
N HIS A 143 0.32 7.91 -15.80
CA HIS A 143 -1.13 8.04 -15.66
C HIS A 143 -1.61 9.05 -14.59
N GLY A 144 -0.68 9.76 -13.93
CA GLY A 144 -1.00 10.60 -12.76
C GLY A 144 -1.29 9.80 -11.49
N PHE A 145 -0.93 8.51 -11.46
CA PHE A 145 -1.15 7.60 -10.34
C PHE A 145 0.01 7.57 -9.35
N ALA A 146 -0.28 7.14 -8.12
CA ALA A 146 0.67 7.12 -7.01
C ALA A 146 1.70 6.02 -7.22
N ASP A 147 1.26 4.93 -7.83
CA ASP A 147 2.06 3.78 -8.21
C ASP A 147 1.57 3.21 -9.57
N ASN A 148 2.00 2.00 -9.90
CA ASN A 148 1.59 1.27 -11.10
C ASN A 148 0.06 1.27 -11.29
N LEU A 149 -0.40 1.39 -12.53
CA LEU A 149 -1.83 1.50 -12.88
C LEU A 149 -2.71 0.38 -12.31
N MET A 150 -2.17 -0.83 -12.11
CA MET A 150 -2.94 -1.95 -11.58
C MET A 150 -3.30 -1.75 -10.11
N LEU A 151 -2.51 -0.97 -9.37
CA LEU A 151 -2.73 -0.65 -7.96
C LEU A 151 -3.78 0.47 -7.84
N ASP A 152 -3.46 1.68 -8.30
CA ASP A 152 -4.38 2.81 -8.24
C ASP A 152 -5.70 2.50 -8.98
N GLY A 153 -5.63 1.99 -10.22
CA GLY A 153 -6.81 1.65 -11.01
C GLY A 153 -7.63 0.52 -10.39
N GLY A 154 -6.99 -0.50 -9.82
CA GLY A 154 -7.65 -1.60 -9.11
C GLY A 154 -8.45 -1.12 -7.89
N ILE A 155 -7.88 -0.19 -7.14
CA ILE A 155 -8.50 0.44 -5.96
C ILE A 155 -9.66 1.35 -6.37
N LEU A 156 -9.41 2.29 -7.30
CA LEU A 156 -10.38 3.30 -7.71
C LEU A 156 -11.60 2.70 -8.41
N SER A 157 -11.41 1.68 -9.25
CA SER A 157 -12.52 1.01 -9.96
C SER A 157 -13.54 0.31 -9.03
N ARG A 158 -13.17 0.09 -7.77
CA ARG A 158 -14.02 -0.53 -6.72
C ARG A 158 -14.55 0.48 -5.70
N GLY A 159 -14.45 1.77 -5.99
CA GLY A 159 -14.88 2.85 -5.10
C GLY A 159 -13.91 3.14 -3.94
N GLY A 160 -12.72 2.54 -3.98
CA GLY A 160 -11.63 2.85 -3.07
C GLY A 160 -11.00 4.22 -3.34
N LYS A 161 -10.01 4.59 -2.53
CA LYS A 161 -9.24 5.85 -2.71
C LYS A 161 -7.76 5.61 -2.51
N VAL A 162 -6.93 6.36 -3.24
CA VAL A 162 -5.48 6.46 -3.01
C VAL A 162 -5.18 7.90 -2.60
N LEU A 163 -4.84 8.10 -1.33
CA LEU A 163 -4.60 9.42 -0.75
C LEU A 163 -3.10 9.76 -0.74
N ARG A 164 -2.78 11.03 -0.89
CA ARG A 164 -1.41 11.56 -0.93
C ARG A 164 -1.32 12.83 -0.10
N PRO A 165 -0.11 13.25 0.34
CA PRO A 165 0.07 14.54 0.97
C PRO A 165 -0.37 15.67 0.04
N ALA A 166 -0.93 16.75 0.61
CA ALA A 166 -1.37 17.91 -0.16
C ALA A 166 -0.22 18.83 -0.63
N GLY A 167 1.00 18.65 -0.09
CA GLY A 167 2.19 19.42 -0.46
C GLY A 167 3.20 18.58 -1.26
N ASP A 168 4.31 19.21 -1.65
CA ASP A 168 5.31 18.59 -2.55
C ASP A 168 6.45 17.86 -1.81
N VAL A 169 6.28 17.60 -0.51
CA VAL A 169 7.32 17.02 0.35
C VAL A 169 6.96 15.58 0.71
N LEU A 170 7.94 14.67 0.56
CA LEU A 170 7.88 13.31 1.09
C LEU A 170 7.79 13.36 2.63
N LEU A 171 6.69 12.84 3.18
CA LEU A 171 6.51 12.77 4.63
C LEU A 171 7.36 11.64 5.22
N PRO A 172 7.89 11.79 6.45
CA PRO A 172 8.65 10.74 7.11
C PRO A 172 7.74 9.53 7.41
N THR A 173 8.33 8.33 7.54
CA THR A 173 7.57 7.10 7.82
C THR A 173 6.81 7.11 9.14
N SER A 174 7.18 8.01 10.07
CA SER A 174 6.48 8.24 11.33
C SER A 174 5.27 9.15 11.22
N ASP A 175 5.08 9.85 10.08
CA ASP A 175 3.92 10.69 9.83
C ASP A 175 2.71 9.82 9.46
N LEU A 176 1.65 9.93 10.25
CA LEU A 176 0.40 9.17 10.11
C LEU A 176 -0.77 10.03 9.60
N THR A 177 -0.51 11.24 9.12
CA THR A 177 -1.55 12.17 8.67
C THR A 177 -2.37 11.58 7.52
N VAL A 178 -1.70 11.10 6.46
CA VAL A 178 -2.39 10.53 5.29
C VAL A 178 -3.03 9.17 5.62
N TYR A 179 -2.44 8.42 6.56
CA TYR A 179 -3.05 7.20 7.10
C TYR A 179 -4.38 7.51 7.82
N GLU A 180 -4.43 8.57 8.62
CA GLU A 180 -5.67 9.01 9.28
C GLU A 180 -6.73 9.46 8.26
N GLU A 181 -6.33 10.17 7.20
CA GLU A 181 -7.24 10.52 6.12
C GLU A 181 -7.82 9.27 5.43
N ALA A 182 -7.01 8.22 5.25
CA ALA A 182 -7.47 6.95 4.69
C ALA A 182 -8.46 6.25 5.63
N LEU A 183 -8.22 6.28 6.94
CA LEU A 183 -9.19 5.79 7.95
C LEU A 183 -10.52 6.54 7.89
N ARG A 184 -10.48 7.87 7.77
CA ARG A 184 -11.67 8.72 7.64
C ARG A 184 -12.44 8.38 6.36
N ALA A 185 -11.74 8.29 5.23
CA ALA A 185 -12.34 7.92 3.96
C ALA A 185 -12.99 6.53 4.00
N ALA A 186 -12.33 5.55 4.62
CA ALA A 186 -12.86 4.22 4.79
C ALA A 186 -14.13 4.21 5.65
N ARG A 187 -14.10 4.89 6.81
CA ARG A 187 -15.26 5.01 7.70
C ARG A 187 -16.45 5.64 6.99
N ASP A 188 -16.22 6.75 6.29
CA ASP A 188 -17.31 7.51 5.65
C ASP A 188 -17.95 6.70 4.51
N ALA A 189 -17.15 5.99 3.71
CA ALA A 189 -17.64 5.14 2.65
C ALA A 189 -18.40 3.89 3.14
N LEU A 190 -18.02 3.36 4.32
CA LEU A 190 -18.58 2.13 4.87
C LEU A 190 -19.82 2.34 5.76
N ASN A 191 -20.10 3.60 6.11
CA ASN A 191 -21.26 4.04 6.88
C ASN A 191 -22.32 4.75 6.02
N ALA A 192 -22.02 5.03 4.75
CA ALA A 192 -22.97 5.52 3.74
C ALA A 192 -23.87 4.38 3.25
#